data_AF-A0A2P2MQI4-F1
#
_entry.id   AF-A0A2P2MQI4-F1
#
_cell.length_a   1.000
_cell.length_b   1.000
_cell.length_c   1.000
_cell.angle_alpha   90.00
_cell.angle_beta   90.00
_cell.angle_gamma   90.00
#
_symmetry.space_group_name_H-M   'P 1'
#
loop_
_entity.id
_entity.type
_entity.pdbx_description
1 polymer ?
#
loop_
_entity_poly.entity_id
_entity_poly.type
_entity_poly.pdbx_seq_one_letter_code
_entity_poly.pdbx_strand_id
1 'polypeptide(L)'
;MGETTHNHQPPPTAPVVPPPPPPNLAVSRGPTWTPAEQLLQLQYCIHSNPSWHKTCLLAFQHYIVMLGTIVLIASTLVPQMGGDHGDKARVIQTLLFMSGVNTLLQTLIGTRLPTVMSASVAFSLPVLSIIRDLSDENFNDDHERFSKTIRTIQGSLIVSSFVNILLGYSQVWGHLTRYFSPVVVVPVVSVVGLGLFMRGFPQLAKCVEIGLPMFILLVICQVRRILWTSFF
;
A
#
# COMPACT_ATOMS: atom_id res chain seq x y z
N MET A 1 72.25 26.70 -20.28
CA MET A 1 71.71 25.40 -20.73
C MET A 1 71.26 24.69 -19.47
N GLY A 2 69.96 24.71 -19.21
CA GLY A 2 69.39 24.27 -17.93
C GLY A 2 69.15 22.76 -17.95
N GLU A 3 69.74 22.05 -16.99
CA GLU A 3 69.36 20.69 -16.65
C GLU A 3 68.47 20.76 -15.39
N THR A 4 67.18 20.53 -15.58
CA THR A 4 66.17 20.45 -14.53
C THR A 4 66.24 19.10 -13.84
N THR A 5 66.74 19.09 -12.60
CA THR A 5 66.70 17.95 -11.68
C THR A 5 65.24 17.62 -11.32
N HIS A 6 64.75 16.46 -11.75
CA HIS A 6 63.42 15.95 -11.40
C HIS A 6 63.38 15.50 -9.92
N ASN A 7 62.86 16.35 -9.04
CA ASN A 7 62.46 15.98 -7.69
C ASN A 7 61.25 15.02 -7.74
N HIS A 8 61.45 13.75 -7.38
CA HIS A 8 60.37 12.82 -7.10
C HIS A 8 59.81 13.10 -5.71
N GLN A 9 58.59 13.63 -5.65
CA GLN A 9 57.83 13.80 -4.41
C GLN A 9 56.99 12.53 -4.16
N PRO A 10 57.09 11.87 -2.99
CA PRO A 10 56.26 10.70 -2.70
C PRO A 10 54.77 11.10 -2.56
N PRO A 11 53.83 10.18 -2.88
CA PRO A 11 52.40 10.47 -2.83
C PRO A 11 51.93 10.81 -1.40
N PRO A 12 50.91 11.68 -1.25
CA PRO A 12 50.40 12.06 0.06
C PRO A 12 49.80 10.85 0.79
N THR A 13 50.20 10.69 2.05
CA THR A 13 49.70 9.70 3.00
C THR A 13 48.18 9.79 3.13
N ALA A 14 47.47 8.68 2.94
CA ALA A 14 46.03 8.57 3.18
C ALA A 14 45.67 8.97 4.62
N PRO A 15 44.55 9.69 4.84
CA PRO A 15 44.13 10.07 6.19
C PRO A 15 43.80 8.82 7.02
N VAL A 16 44.49 8.68 8.15
CA VAL A 16 44.28 7.61 9.13
C VAL A 16 42.88 7.78 9.73
N VAL A 17 41.97 6.86 9.41
CA VAL A 17 40.64 6.79 10.02
C VAL A 17 40.82 6.40 11.50
N PRO A 18 40.26 7.15 12.47
CA PRO A 18 40.38 6.80 13.88
C PRO A 18 39.69 5.46 14.17
N PRO A 19 40.25 4.63 15.09
CA PRO A 19 39.69 3.33 15.41
C PRO A 19 38.29 3.47 16.03
N PRO A 20 37.38 2.51 15.77
CA PRO A 20 36.02 2.55 16.29
C PRO A 20 36.02 2.51 17.83
N PRO A 21 35.11 3.25 18.49
CA PRO A 21 34.98 3.24 19.95
C PRO A 21 34.60 1.85 20.47
N PRO A 22 35.00 1.50 21.71
CA PRO A 22 34.84 0.17 22.26
C PRO A 22 33.36 -0.25 22.39
N PRO A 23 33.08 -1.56 22.42
CA PRO A 23 31.73 -2.09 22.30
C PRO A 23 30.89 -1.77 23.53
N ASN A 24 29.83 -0.98 23.38
CA ASN A 24 28.75 -0.93 24.36
C ASN A 24 27.80 -2.09 24.08
N LEU A 25 27.70 -3.01 25.05
CA LEU A 25 27.03 -4.31 24.95
C LEU A 25 25.48 -4.26 24.91
N ALA A 26 24.88 -3.15 24.46
CA ALA A 26 23.43 -2.92 24.60
C ALA A 26 22.70 -2.34 23.37
N VAL A 27 23.35 -2.20 22.21
CA VAL A 27 22.68 -1.67 21.00
C VAL A 27 22.80 -2.68 19.86
N SER A 28 21.66 -3.29 19.54
CA SER A 28 21.48 -4.21 18.41
C SER A 28 22.03 -3.64 17.11
N ARG A 29 22.84 -4.46 16.42
CA ARG A 29 23.42 -4.20 15.09
C ARG A 29 22.34 -3.78 14.09
N GLY A 30 22.39 -2.52 13.63
CA GLY A 30 21.94 -2.17 12.29
C GLY A 30 23.13 -2.32 11.31
N PRO A 31 22.94 -2.75 10.05
CA PRO A 31 24.02 -2.80 9.07
C PRO A 31 24.54 -1.39 8.79
N THR A 32 25.85 -1.23 8.93
CA THR A 32 26.63 -0.04 8.56
C THR A 32 26.91 -0.06 7.06
N TRP A 33 25.90 0.10 6.20
CA TRP A 33 26.15 0.38 4.79
C TRP A 33 26.45 1.88 4.65
N THR A 34 27.54 2.21 3.95
CA THR A 34 27.90 3.59 3.62
C THR A 34 26.81 4.21 2.72
N PRO A 35 26.50 5.50 2.88
CA PRO A 35 25.40 6.18 2.18
C PRO A 35 25.77 6.53 0.73
N ALA A 36 26.08 5.53 -0.10
CA ALA A 36 26.38 5.74 -1.52
C ALA A 36 25.22 5.33 -2.46
N GLU A 37 24.19 4.62 -1.97
CA GLU A 37 23.06 4.16 -2.82
C GLU A 37 21.71 4.31 -2.08
N GLN A 38 21.55 5.34 -1.24
CA GLN A 38 20.19 5.80 -0.93
C GLN A 38 19.70 6.53 -2.19
N LEU A 39 18.65 5.99 -2.83
CA LEU A 39 17.86 6.76 -3.80
C LEU A 39 17.68 8.17 -3.21
N LEU A 40 18.06 9.22 -3.96
CA LEU A 40 18.20 10.59 -3.47
C LEU A 40 16.94 11.16 -2.77
N GLN A 41 15.80 10.47 -2.91
CA GLN A 41 14.49 10.77 -2.31
C GLN A 41 14.07 9.86 -1.14
N LEU A 42 14.83 8.84 -0.74
CA LEU A 42 14.44 7.88 0.29
C LEU A 42 15.10 8.20 1.64
N GLN A 43 14.33 8.77 2.58
CA GLN A 43 14.84 9.19 3.89
C GLN A 43 15.03 8.04 4.91
N TYR A 44 14.41 6.88 4.66
CA TYR A 44 14.54 5.67 5.47
C TYR A 44 14.70 4.43 4.58
N CYS A 45 15.77 3.67 4.77
CA CYS A 45 15.95 2.36 4.12
C CYS A 45 15.02 1.31 4.74
N ILE A 46 14.66 0.28 3.97
CA ILE A 46 13.76 -0.82 4.41
C ILE A 46 14.24 -1.49 5.70
N HIS A 47 15.56 -1.59 5.88
CA HIS A 47 16.17 -2.21 7.06
C HIS A 47 16.62 -1.19 8.12
N SER A 48 16.32 0.10 7.94
CA SER A 48 16.58 1.11 8.96
C SER A 48 15.49 1.06 10.04
N ASN A 49 15.89 1.15 11.31
CA ASN A 49 14.95 1.16 12.42
C ASN A 49 14.73 2.62 12.89
N PRO A 50 13.65 3.30 12.46
CA PRO A 50 13.34 4.64 12.94
C PRO A 50 12.97 4.64 14.43
N SER A 51 12.94 5.83 15.03
CA SER A 51 12.51 5.97 16.43
C SER A 51 11.08 5.44 16.61
N TRP A 52 10.86 4.67 17.68
CA TRP A 52 9.59 4.03 18.03
C TRP A 52 8.36 4.94 17.85
N HIS A 53 8.46 6.20 18.29
CA HIS A 53 7.39 7.18 18.17
C HIS A 53 7.01 7.49 16.71
N LYS A 54 8.01 7.67 15.84
CA LYS A 54 7.79 7.92 14.41
C LYS A 54 7.17 6.70 13.73
N THR A 55 7.62 5.50 14.09
CA THR A 55 7.06 4.24 13.59
C THR A 55 5.59 4.11 13.98
N CYS A 56 5.24 4.40 15.23
CA CYS A 56 3.87 4.31 15.71
C CYS A 56 2.94 5.29 14.97
N LEU A 57 3.37 6.54 14.78
CA LEU A 57 2.60 7.53 14.01
C LEU A 57 2.41 7.13 12.54
N LEU A 58 3.46 6.61 11.90
CA LEU A 58 3.38 6.16 10.51
C LEU A 58 2.48 4.92 10.36
N ALA A 59 2.54 3.99 11.30
CA ALA A 59 1.66 2.83 11.35
C ALA A 59 0.19 3.24 11.52
N PHE A 60 -0.08 4.22 12.39
CA PHE A 60 -1.41 4.78 12.56
C PHE A 60 -1.92 5.45 11.28
N GLN A 61 -1.06 6.20 10.57
CA GLN A 61 -1.42 6.78 9.28
C GLN A 61 -1.79 5.70 8.25
N HIS A 62 -0.99 4.64 8.12
CA HIS A 62 -1.28 3.54 7.22
C HIS A 62 -2.58 2.82 7.59
N TYR A 63 -2.85 2.64 8.88
CA TYR A 63 -4.11 2.08 9.35
C TYR A 63 -5.32 2.93 8.93
N ILE A 64 -5.28 4.25 9.13
CA ILE A 64 -6.39 5.15 8.76
C ILE A 64 -6.64 5.15 7.25
N VAL A 65 -5.58 5.17 6.42
CA VAL A 65 -5.71 5.11 4.96
C VAL A 65 -6.37 3.82 4.52
N MET A 66 -5.93 2.68 5.08
CA MET A 66 -6.49 1.35 4.80
C MET A 66 -7.95 1.23 5.23
N LEU A 67 -8.26 1.74 6.42
CA LEU A 67 -9.61 1.80 6.96
C LEU A 67 -10.54 2.55 6.01
N GLY A 68 -10.10 3.70 5.48
CA GLY A 68 -10.87 4.50 4.54
C GLY A 68 -11.26 3.72 3.28
N THR A 69 -10.32 3.00 2.66
CA THR A 69 -10.59 2.19 1.46
C THR A 69 -11.53 1.02 1.76
N ILE A 70 -11.33 0.30 2.87
CA ILE A 70 -12.19 -0.84 3.26
C ILE A 70 -13.62 -0.36 3.53
N VAL A 71 -13.78 0.74 4.27
CA VAL A 71 -15.09 1.33 4.57
C VAL A 71 -15.76 1.81 3.30
N LEU A 72 -15.02 2.40 2.35
CA LEU A 72 -15.55 2.81 1.05
C LEU A 72 -16.09 1.62 0.26
N ILE A 73 -15.32 0.54 0.16
CA ILE A 73 -15.74 -0.68 -0.56
C ILE A 73 -16.97 -1.30 0.12
N ALA A 74 -16.92 -1.55 1.43
CA ALA A 74 -18.02 -2.16 2.15
C ALA A 74 -19.30 -1.30 2.12
N SER A 75 -19.17 0.02 2.28
CA SER A 75 -20.31 0.95 2.20
C SER A 75 -20.97 1.01 0.84
N THR A 76 -20.27 0.58 -0.21
CA THR A 76 -20.77 0.65 -1.57
C THR A 76 -21.23 -0.70 -2.11
N LEU A 77 -20.73 -1.81 -1.57
CA LEU A 77 -21.11 -3.18 -1.95
C LEU A 77 -22.21 -3.75 -1.07
N VAL A 78 -22.15 -3.58 0.26
CA VAL A 78 -23.10 -4.21 1.19
C VAL A 78 -24.55 -3.78 0.93
N PRO A 79 -24.87 -2.49 0.69
CA PRO A 79 -26.24 -2.09 0.40
C PRO A 79 -26.80 -2.69 -0.89
N GLN A 80 -25.93 -2.99 -1.87
CA GLN A 80 -26.35 -3.60 -3.14
C GLN A 80 -26.71 -5.08 -2.98
N MET A 81 -26.24 -5.72 -1.91
CA MET A 81 -26.56 -7.12 -1.58
C MET A 81 -27.86 -7.25 -0.78
N GLY A 82 -28.42 -6.15 -0.25
CA GLY A 82 -29.53 -6.18 0.71
C GLY A 82 -29.09 -6.31 2.18
N GLY A 83 -27.80 -6.10 2.49
CA GLY A 83 -27.31 -6.23 3.87
C GLY A 83 -27.68 -5.03 4.75
N ASP A 84 -27.98 -5.31 6.02
CA ASP A 84 -28.28 -4.30 7.04
C ASP A 84 -27.01 -3.56 7.53
N HIS A 85 -27.18 -2.48 8.30
CA HIS A 85 -26.11 -1.80 9.01
C HIS A 85 -25.28 -2.74 9.91
N GLY A 86 -25.91 -3.73 10.55
CA GLY A 86 -25.21 -4.76 11.32
C GLY A 86 -24.29 -5.63 10.45
N ASP A 87 -24.77 -6.04 9.28
CA ASP A 87 -24.01 -6.84 8.32
C ASP A 87 -22.85 -6.05 7.72
N LYS A 88 -23.07 -4.75 7.44
CA LYS A 88 -22.02 -3.84 6.99
C LYS A 88 -20.88 -3.74 8.00
N ALA A 89 -21.19 -3.58 9.28
CA ALA A 89 -20.18 -3.50 10.34
C ALA A 89 -19.38 -4.82 10.45
N ARG A 90 -20.07 -5.96 10.35
CA ARG A 90 -19.44 -7.29 10.35
C ARG A 90 -18.48 -7.45 9.17
N VAL A 91 -18.89 -7.07 7.97
CA VAL A 91 -18.03 -7.13 6.77
C VAL A 91 -16.80 -6.25 6.95
N ILE A 92 -16.94 -5.01 7.42
CA ILE A 92 -15.80 -4.11 7.67
C ILE A 92 -14.83 -4.73 8.67
N GLN A 93 -15.34 -5.26 9.80
CA GLN A 93 -14.51 -5.91 10.82
C GLN A 93 -13.76 -7.12 10.25
N THR A 94 -14.42 -7.99 9.49
CA THR A 94 -13.77 -9.16 8.90
C THR A 94 -12.71 -8.79 7.87
N LEU A 95 -12.95 -7.77 7.03
CA LEU A 95 -11.98 -7.29 6.05
C LEU A 95 -10.74 -6.67 6.72
N LEU A 96 -10.93 -5.88 7.78
CA LEU A 96 -9.83 -5.32 8.56
C LEU A 96 -9.01 -6.40 9.25
N PHE A 97 -9.68 -7.37 9.88
CA PHE A 97 -9.02 -8.47 10.56
C PHE A 97 -8.21 -9.33 9.59
N MET A 98 -8.81 -9.73 8.46
CA MET A 98 -8.13 -10.50 7.43
C MET A 98 -6.99 -9.71 6.76
N SER A 99 -7.16 -8.42 6.50
CA SER A 99 -6.09 -7.55 5.98
C SER A 99 -4.89 -7.50 6.94
N GLY A 100 -5.14 -7.40 8.25
CA GLY A 100 -4.11 -7.48 9.28
C GLY A 100 -3.37 -8.81 9.29
N VAL A 101 -4.11 -9.92 9.29
CA VAL A 101 -3.53 -11.29 9.26
C VAL A 101 -2.68 -11.50 8.00
N ASN A 102 -3.20 -11.11 6.83
CA ASN A 102 -2.47 -11.24 5.56
C ASN A 102 -1.21 -10.37 5.52
N THR A 103 -1.27 -9.15 6.09
CA THR A 103 -0.10 -8.26 6.17
C THR A 103 0.96 -8.80 7.14
N LEU A 104 0.55 -9.35 8.29
CA LEU A 104 1.46 -10.04 9.21
C LEU A 104 2.11 -11.25 8.55
N LEU A 105 1.33 -12.04 7.80
CA LEU A 105 1.86 -13.19 7.07
C LEU A 105 2.87 -12.76 5.99
N GLN A 106 2.57 -11.70 5.23
CA GLN A 106 3.44 -11.14 4.19
C GLN A 106 4.77 -10.62 4.76
N THR A 107 4.72 -10.01 5.94
CA THR A 107 5.90 -9.40 6.59
C THR A 107 6.72 -10.40 7.40
N LEU A 108 6.13 -11.45 7.97
CA LEU A 108 6.83 -12.46 8.77
C LEU A 108 7.36 -13.64 7.95
N ILE A 109 6.49 -14.27 7.15
CA ILE A 109 6.77 -15.53 6.41
C ILE A 109 7.00 -15.24 4.92
N GLY A 110 6.38 -14.19 4.38
CA GLY A 110 6.51 -13.79 2.99
C GLY A 110 7.84 -13.14 2.65
N THR A 111 7.80 -12.19 1.71
CA THR A 111 9.01 -11.56 1.16
C THR A 111 9.71 -10.60 2.13
N ARG A 112 9.15 -10.37 3.33
CA ARG A 112 9.64 -9.40 4.34
C ARG A 112 9.71 -7.95 3.82
N LEU A 113 9.03 -7.66 2.72
CA LEU A 113 8.86 -6.30 2.25
C LEU A 113 7.75 -5.60 3.04
N PRO A 114 7.86 -4.29 3.30
CA PRO A 114 6.81 -3.49 3.91
C PRO A 114 5.67 -3.26 2.91
N THR A 115 4.84 -4.29 2.72
CA THR A 115 3.69 -4.26 1.81
C THR A 115 2.42 -4.52 2.59
N VAL A 116 1.50 -3.55 2.56
CA VAL A 116 0.20 -3.65 3.23
C VAL A 116 -0.80 -4.32 2.29
N MET A 117 -1.40 -5.43 2.73
CA MET A 117 -2.34 -6.21 1.94
C MET A 117 -3.77 -5.76 2.24
N SER A 118 -4.53 -5.38 1.21
CA SER A 118 -5.93 -4.93 1.33
C SER A 118 -6.85 -5.64 0.33
N ALA A 119 -8.15 -5.43 0.51
CA ALA A 119 -9.13 -5.76 -0.53
C ALA A 119 -8.84 -4.94 -1.79
N SER A 120 -8.63 -5.61 -2.93
CA SER A 120 -8.36 -4.95 -4.19
C SER A 120 -9.63 -4.41 -4.82
N VAL A 121 -9.59 -3.14 -5.24
CA VAL A 121 -10.66 -2.47 -5.97
C VAL A 121 -10.90 -3.14 -7.33
N ALA A 122 -9.91 -3.81 -7.90
CA ALA A 122 -10.09 -4.56 -9.15
C ALA A 122 -11.15 -5.67 -9.02
N PHE A 123 -11.27 -6.29 -7.84
CA PHE A 123 -12.29 -7.32 -7.60
C PHE A 123 -13.70 -6.74 -7.36
N SER A 124 -13.83 -5.42 -7.17
CA SER A 124 -15.15 -4.81 -6.95
C SER A 124 -16.08 -4.93 -8.17
N LEU A 125 -15.53 -4.92 -9.39
CA LEU A 125 -16.31 -5.08 -10.62
C LEU A 125 -16.85 -6.52 -10.80
N PRO A 126 -16.01 -7.58 -10.73
CA PRO A 126 -16.50 -8.95 -10.69
C PRO A 126 -17.52 -9.21 -9.58
N VAL A 127 -17.27 -8.69 -8.38
CA VAL A 127 -18.20 -8.83 -7.25
C VAL A 127 -19.54 -8.15 -7.56
N LEU A 128 -19.54 -6.94 -8.11
CA LEU A 128 -20.77 -6.26 -8.50
C LEU A 128 -21.54 -7.03 -9.59
N SER A 129 -20.84 -7.68 -10.51
CA SER A 129 -21.47 -8.55 -11.51
C SER A 129 -22.22 -9.71 -10.86
N ILE A 130 -21.59 -10.40 -9.89
CA ILE A 130 -22.21 -11.50 -9.14
C ILE A 130 -23.43 -11.00 -8.35
N ILE A 131 -23.33 -9.82 -7.72
CA ILE A 131 -24.45 -9.23 -6.97
C ILE A 131 -25.65 -8.97 -7.89
N ARG A 132 -25.42 -8.42 -9.08
CA ARG A 132 -26.50 -8.12 -10.03
C ARG A 132 -27.17 -9.37 -10.56
N ASP A 133 -26.38 -10.39 -10.88
CA ASP A 133 -26.87 -11.68 -11.34
C ASP A 133 -27.75 -12.34 -10.28
N LEU A 134 -27.28 -12.39 -9.03
CA LEU A 134 -28.07 -12.91 -7.91
C LEU A 134 -29.28 -12.03 -7.60
N SER A 135 -29.18 -10.70 -7.73
CA SER A 135 -30.31 -9.81 -7.47
C SER A 135 -31.49 -10.02 -8.41
N ASP A 136 -31.29 -10.65 -9.58
CA ASP A 136 -32.35 -11.00 -10.53
C ASP A 136 -33.07 -12.30 -10.14
N GLU A 137 -32.49 -13.10 -9.24
CA GLU A 137 -33.18 -14.26 -8.66
C GLU A 137 -34.28 -13.80 -7.67
N ASN A 138 -35.43 -14.47 -7.72
CA ASN A 138 -36.58 -14.12 -6.91
C ASN A 138 -36.41 -14.60 -5.45
N PHE A 139 -35.79 -13.77 -4.61
CA PHE A 139 -35.66 -13.99 -3.17
C PHE A 139 -36.85 -13.44 -2.40
N ASN A 140 -37.34 -14.21 -1.42
CA ASN A 140 -38.42 -13.78 -0.54
C ASN A 140 -37.93 -12.89 0.63
N ASP A 141 -36.64 -12.98 0.98
CA ASP A 141 -36.03 -12.26 2.10
C ASP A 141 -34.67 -11.64 1.73
N ASP A 142 -34.44 -10.40 2.16
CA ASP A 142 -33.23 -9.63 1.87
C ASP A 142 -32.01 -10.21 2.62
N HIS A 143 -32.22 -10.76 3.82
CA HIS A 143 -31.15 -11.36 4.61
C HIS A 143 -30.65 -12.68 3.99
N GLU A 144 -31.58 -13.50 3.46
CA GLU A 144 -31.24 -14.70 2.69
C GLU A 144 -30.41 -14.34 1.44
N ARG A 145 -30.84 -13.30 0.69
CA ARG A 145 -30.11 -12.79 -0.46
C ARG A 145 -28.69 -12.35 -0.09
N PHE A 146 -28.54 -11.61 1.00
CA PHE A 146 -27.22 -11.19 1.49
C PHE A 146 -26.31 -12.38 1.84
N SER A 147 -26.83 -13.34 2.61
CA SER A 147 -26.07 -14.53 3.04
C SER A 147 -25.63 -15.39 1.86
N LYS A 148 -26.53 -15.65 0.91
CA LYS A 148 -26.22 -16.40 -0.32
C LYS A 148 -25.16 -15.66 -1.15
N THR A 149 -25.32 -14.34 -1.32
CA THR A 149 -24.39 -13.50 -2.09
C THR A 149 -22.99 -13.49 -1.50
N ILE A 150 -22.85 -13.29 -0.18
CA ILE A 150 -21.54 -13.30 0.49
C ILE A 150 -20.87 -14.68 0.39
N ARG A 151 -21.62 -15.77 0.53
CA ARG A 151 -21.09 -17.13 0.38
C ARG A 151 -20.59 -17.37 -1.05
N THR A 152 -21.35 -16.97 -2.06
CA THR A 152 -20.95 -17.09 -3.48
C THR A 152 -19.71 -16.27 -3.78
N ILE A 153 -19.62 -15.03 -3.27
CA ILE A 153 -18.44 -14.17 -3.44
C ILE A 153 -17.21 -14.79 -2.79
N GLN A 154 -17.32 -15.26 -1.53
CA GLN A 154 -16.21 -15.90 -0.83
C GLN A 154 -15.73 -17.15 -1.55
N GLY A 155 -16.63 -18.03 -2.00
CA GLY A 155 -16.28 -19.20 -2.80
C GLY A 155 -15.58 -18.84 -4.11
N SER A 156 -16.12 -17.85 -4.84
CA SER A 156 -15.54 -17.37 -6.09
C SER A 156 -14.14 -16.78 -5.90
N LEU A 157 -13.93 -16.01 -4.83
CA LEU A 157 -12.63 -15.43 -4.49
C LEU A 157 -11.60 -16.51 -4.09
N ILE A 158 -12.02 -17.58 -3.42
CA ILE A 158 -11.14 -18.72 -3.09
C ILE A 158 -10.68 -19.41 -4.38
N VAL A 159 -11.60 -19.72 -5.31
CA VAL A 159 -11.26 -20.34 -6.60
C VAL A 159 -10.35 -19.43 -7.42
N SER A 160 -10.66 -18.13 -7.49
CA SER A 160 -9.80 -17.13 -8.14
C SER A 160 -8.40 -17.09 -7.51
N SER A 161 -8.29 -17.25 -6.19
CA SER A 161 -7.00 -17.27 -5.50
C SER A 161 -6.15 -18.48 -5.89
N PHE A 162 -6.74 -19.68 -6.02
CA PHE A 162 -6.02 -20.84 -6.54
C PHE A 162 -5.50 -20.62 -7.96
N VAL A 163 -6.31 -20.03 -8.84
CA VAL A 163 -5.87 -19.67 -10.21
C VAL A 163 -4.71 -18.68 -10.16
N ASN A 164 -4.79 -17.65 -9.31
CA ASN A 164 -3.71 -16.68 -9.15
C ASN A 164 -2.42 -17.30 -8.59
N ILE A 165 -2.52 -18.27 -7.68
CA ILE A 165 -1.35 -19.02 -7.17
C ILE A 165 -0.71 -19.85 -8.28
N LEU A 166 -1.50 -20.56 -9.08
CA LEU A 166 -1.01 -21.34 -10.22
C LEU A 166 -0.34 -20.44 -11.26
N LEU A 167 -0.96 -19.31 -11.60
CA LEU A 167 -0.38 -18.31 -12.50
C LEU A 167 0.88 -17.67 -11.92
N GLY A 168 0.92 -17.42 -10.60
CA GLY A 168 2.08 -16.86 -9.91
C GLY A 168 3.26 -17.82 -9.85
N TYR A 169 3.01 -19.12 -9.72
CA TYR A 169 4.06 -20.14 -9.80
C TYR A 169 4.51 -20.39 -11.24
N SER A 170 3.63 -20.16 -12.21
CA SER A 170 3.97 -20.29 -13.62
C SER A 170 4.90 -19.16 -14.08
N GLN A 171 5.87 -19.46 -14.95
CA GLN A 171 6.74 -18.45 -15.58
C GLN A 171 5.98 -17.49 -16.52
N VAL A 172 4.68 -17.71 -16.72
CA VAL A 172 3.80 -16.85 -17.52
C VAL A 172 3.79 -15.42 -16.99
N TRP A 173 3.85 -15.23 -15.66
CA TRP A 173 3.89 -13.89 -15.08
C TRP A 173 5.12 -13.10 -15.53
N GLY A 174 6.29 -13.74 -15.60
CA GLY A 174 7.53 -13.10 -16.06
C GLY A 174 7.49 -12.72 -17.55
N HIS A 175 6.84 -13.53 -18.38
CA HIS A 175 6.62 -13.20 -19.79
C HIS A 175 5.61 -12.06 -19.95
N LEU A 176 4.54 -12.07 -19.14
CA LEU A 176 3.49 -11.05 -19.15
C LEU A 176 4.00 -9.69 -18.66
N THR A 177 4.87 -9.65 -17.65
CA THR A 177 5.45 -8.40 -17.13
C THR A 177 6.28 -7.65 -18.18
N ARG A 178 6.75 -8.33 -19.23
CA ARG A 178 7.43 -7.68 -20.36
C ARG A 178 6.49 -6.82 -21.23
N TYR A 179 5.18 -7.11 -21.22
CA TYR A 179 4.18 -6.33 -21.96
C TYR A 179 3.67 -5.11 -21.16
N PHE A 180 3.82 -5.12 -19.83
CA PHE A 180 3.44 -3.99 -18.99
C PHE A 180 4.50 -2.88 -19.05
N SER A 181 4.52 -2.15 -20.16
CA SER A 181 5.27 -0.89 -20.25
C SER A 181 4.61 0.18 -19.37
N PRO A 182 5.38 1.12 -18.78
CA PRO A 182 4.83 2.27 -18.04
C PRO A 182 3.74 3.02 -18.82
N VAL A 183 3.82 3.02 -20.15
CA VAL A 183 2.84 3.62 -21.07
C VAL A 183 1.43 3.02 -20.90
N VAL A 184 1.31 1.74 -20.54
CA VAL A 184 0.02 1.06 -20.33
C VAL A 184 -0.40 1.13 -18.87
N VAL A 185 0.54 1.01 -17.94
CA VAL A 185 0.26 0.98 -16.50
C VAL A 185 -0.25 2.33 -15.99
N VAL A 186 0.36 3.44 -16.42
CA VAL A 186 0.00 4.78 -15.94
C VAL A 186 -1.47 5.14 -16.26
N PRO A 187 -1.97 4.96 -17.50
CA PRO A 187 -3.38 5.18 -17.79
C PRO A 187 -4.32 4.27 -16.98
N VAL A 188 -3.98 2.98 -16.83
CA VAL A 188 -4.81 2.03 -16.07
C VAL A 188 -4.94 2.46 -14.60
N VAL A 189 -3.82 2.81 -13.96
CA VAL A 189 -3.82 3.29 -12.58
C VAL A 189 -4.56 4.62 -12.45
N SER A 190 -4.41 5.52 -13.43
CA SER A 190 -5.16 6.79 -13.47
C SER A 190 -6.67 6.56 -13.54
N VAL A 191 -7.13 5.65 -14.38
CA VAL A 191 -8.57 5.31 -14.51
C VAL A 191 -9.10 4.70 -13.22
N VAL A 192 -8.35 3.80 -12.57
CA VAL A 192 -8.74 3.24 -11.26
C VAL A 192 -8.81 4.33 -10.19
N GLY A 193 -7.84 5.24 -10.16
CA GLY A 193 -7.83 6.39 -9.24
C GLY A 193 -9.01 7.34 -9.45
N LEU A 194 -9.31 7.70 -10.71
CA LEU A 194 -10.47 8.52 -11.06
C LEU A 194 -11.78 7.82 -10.72
N GLY A 195 -11.89 6.50 -10.95
CA GLY A 195 -13.06 5.71 -10.57
C GLY A 195 -13.32 5.71 -9.07
N LEU A 196 -12.26 5.60 -8.26
CA LEU A 196 -12.36 5.72 -6.80
C LEU A 196 -12.76 7.13 -6.37
N PHE A 197 -12.22 8.16 -7.01
CA PHE A 197 -12.58 9.55 -6.73
C PHE A 197 -14.07 9.80 -6.98
N MET A 198 -14.60 9.34 -8.12
CA MET A 198 -16.03 9.47 -8.45
C MET A 198 -16.96 8.76 -7.45
N ARG A 199 -16.50 7.67 -6.82
CA ARG A 199 -17.29 6.94 -5.81
C ARG A 199 -17.11 7.46 -4.39
N GLY A 200 -15.95 8.03 -4.07
CA GLY A 200 -15.63 8.61 -2.77
C GLY A 200 -16.18 10.02 -2.58
N PHE A 201 -16.13 10.87 -3.60
CA PHE A 201 -16.63 12.24 -3.56
C PHE A 201 -18.10 12.37 -3.11
N PRO A 202 -19.06 11.57 -3.59
CA PRO A 202 -20.45 11.67 -3.11
C PRO A 202 -20.61 11.27 -1.63
N GLN A 203 -19.72 10.43 -1.08
CA GLN A 203 -19.76 10.12 0.36
C GLN A 203 -19.23 11.30 1.20
N LEU A 204 -18.23 12.02 0.70
CA LEU A 204 -17.74 13.26 1.32
C LEU A 204 -18.77 14.38 1.25
N ALA A 205 -19.51 14.49 0.13
CA ALA A 205 -20.53 15.50 -0.07
C ALA A 205 -21.72 15.39 0.90
N LYS A 206 -22.05 14.18 1.38
CA LYS A 206 -23.11 13.98 2.39
C LYS A 206 -22.82 14.71 3.70
N CYS A 207 -21.56 14.87 4.06
CA CYS A 207 -21.12 15.61 5.23
C CYS A 207 -20.08 16.65 4.81
N VAL A 208 -20.49 17.60 3.96
CA VAL A 208 -19.60 18.64 3.42
C VAL A 208 -18.90 19.44 4.52
N GLU A 209 -19.58 19.67 5.66
CA GLU A 209 -19.05 20.43 6.80
C GLU A 209 -17.79 19.79 7.41
N ILE A 210 -17.67 18.46 7.35
CA ILE A 210 -16.53 17.71 7.92
C ILE A 210 -15.55 17.28 6.81
N GLY A 211 -16.08 16.88 5.65
CA GLY A 211 -15.28 16.40 4.53
C GLY A 211 -14.45 17.49 3.85
N LEU A 212 -15.01 18.69 3.68
CA LEU A 212 -14.36 19.82 3.03
C LEU A 212 -13.14 20.35 3.80
N PRO A 213 -13.19 20.60 5.13
CA PRO A 213 -12.00 21.04 5.86
C PRO A 213 -10.91 19.97 5.88
N MET A 214 -11.27 18.68 5.98
CA MET A 214 -10.29 17.59 5.92
C MET A 214 -9.60 17.52 4.56
N PHE A 215 -10.34 17.69 3.47
CA PHE A 215 -9.79 17.72 2.11
C PHE A 215 -8.88 18.93 1.88
N ILE A 216 -9.31 20.13 2.28
CA ILE A 216 -8.51 21.35 2.18
C ILE A 216 -7.22 21.24 2.98
N LEU A 217 -7.29 20.73 4.21
CA LEU A 217 -6.10 20.56 5.05
C LEU A 217 -5.10 19.59 4.40
N LEU A 218 -5.57 18.48 3.82
CA LEU A 218 -4.71 17.57 3.09
C LEU A 218 -4.05 18.25 1.88
N VAL A 219 -4.82 18.98 1.06
CA VAL A 219 -4.28 19.71 -0.09
C VAL A 219 -3.24 20.73 0.33
N ILE A 220 -3.50 21.53 1.37
CA ILE A 220 -2.54 22.51 1.91
C ILE A 220 -1.27 21.82 2.41
N CYS A 221 -1.40 20.70 3.14
CA CYS A 221 -0.25 19.93 3.62
C CYS A 221 0.58 19.35 2.46
N GLN A 222 -0.05 18.85 1.41
CA GLN A 222 0.64 18.31 0.23
C GLN A 222 1.33 19.42 -0.56
N VAL A 223 0.63 20.52 -0.84
CA VAL A 223 1.20 21.69 -1.54
C VAL A 223 2.35 22.29 -0.76
N ARG A 224 2.23 22.41 0.57
CA ARG A 224 3.32 22.90 1.42
C ARG A 224 4.52 21.95 1.39
N ARG A 225 4.31 20.63 1.35
CA ARG A 225 5.39 19.65 1.23
C ARG A 225 6.09 19.73 -0.13
N ILE A 226 5.33 19.87 -1.21
CA ILE A 226 5.83 20.05 -2.57
C ILE A 226 6.63 21.35 -2.68
N LEU A 227 6.09 22.46 -2.16
CA LEU A 227 6.77 23.74 -2.15
C LEU A 227 8.10 23.69 -1.38
N TRP A 228 8.14 22.97 -0.26
CA TRP A 228 9.36 22.81 0.56
C TRP A 228 10.39 21.86 -0.08
N THR A 229 9.95 20.91 -0.91
CA THR A 229 10.83 20.00 -1.67
C THR A 229 11.27 20.56 -3.02
N SER A 230 10.59 21.58 -3.55
CA SER A 230 11.03 22.33 -4.74
C SER A 230 11.99 23.49 -4.42
N PHE A 231 12.13 23.87 -3.14
CA PHE A 231 12.99 24.97 -2.68
C PHE A 231 14.34 24.51 -2.10
N PHE A 232 14.59 23.20 -2.03
CA PHE A 232 15.81 22.55 -1.56
C PHE A 232 16.19 21.42 -2.53
#